data_AF-A0A920MS76-F1
#
_entry.id   AF-A0A920MS76-F1
#
_cell.length_a   1.000
_cell.length_b   1.000
_cell.length_c   1.000
_cell.angle_alpha   90.00
_cell.angle_beta   90.00
_cell.angle_gamma   90.00
#
_symmetry.space_group_name_H-M   'P 1'
#
loop_
_entity.id
_entity.type
_entity.pdbx_description
1 polymer ?
#
loop_
_entity_poly.entity_id
_entity_poly.type
_entity_poly.pdbx_seq_one_letter_code
_entity_poly.pdbx_strand_id
1 'polypeptide(L)' 'MMKIEEVVGDLILLILDNHEPLGKVGIDQDKIFVQVKGYDENGMWIHHPGFQVPDFPKKGRIIQKKSRPQS' A
#
# COMPACT_ATOMS: atom_id res chain seq x y z
N MET A 1 -17.91 -14.84 18.23
CA MET A 1 -16.74 -13.95 18.33
C MET A 1 -16.39 -13.57 16.91
N MET A 2 -16.13 -12.29 16.65
CA MET A 2 -15.89 -11.76 15.30
C MET A 2 -14.62 -12.38 14.69
N LYS A 3 -14.66 -12.69 13.40
CA LYS A 3 -13.50 -13.25 12.67
C LYS A 3 -12.89 -12.23 11.73
N ILE A 4 -11.58 -12.33 11.49
CA ILE A 4 -10.88 -11.45 10.55
C ILE A 4 -11.37 -11.65 9.10
N GLU A 5 -11.83 -12.86 8.77
CA GLU A 5 -12.48 -13.21 7.50
C GLU A 5 -13.70 -12.33 7.20
N GLU A 6 -14.45 -11.96 8.24
CA GLU A 6 -15.73 -11.27 8.13
C GLU A 6 -15.55 -9.78 7.81
N VAL A 7 -14.35 -9.22 7.98
CA VAL A 7 -14.05 -7.80 7.70
C VAL A 7 -13.34 -7.59 6.36
N VAL A 8 -13.08 -8.66 5.59
CA VAL A 8 -12.46 -8.53 4.26
C VAL A 8 -13.44 -7.83 3.32
N GLY A 9 -13.00 -6.71 2.72
CA GLY A 9 -13.81 -5.86 1.86
C GLY A 9 -14.31 -4.59 2.55
N ASP A 10 -14.33 -4.56 3.88
CA ASP A 10 -14.83 -3.44 4.67
C ASP A 10 -13.85 -2.28 4.74
N LEU A 11 -14.41 -1.08 4.98
CA LEU A 11 -13.67 0.12 5.37
C LEU A 11 -13.66 0.20 6.89
N ILE A 12 -12.46 0.13 7.49
CA ILE A 12 -12.27 0.12 8.94
C ILE A 12 -11.41 1.29 9.39
N LEU A 13 -11.53 1.67 10.67
CA LEU A 13 -10.62 2.58 11.34
C LEU A 13 -9.50 1.78 12.00
N LEU A 14 -8.25 2.01 11.57
CA LEU A 14 -7.06 1.56 12.28
C LEU A 14 -6.60 2.65 13.25
N ILE A 15 -6.28 2.25 14.48
CA ILE A 15 -5.62 3.08 15.48
C ILE A 15 -4.23 2.50 15.68
N LEU A 16 -3.21 3.28 15.36
CA LEU A 16 -1.80 2.91 15.38
C LEU A 16 -1.13 3.54 16.60
N ASP A 17 -0.56 2.70 17.45
CA ASP A 17 0.31 3.16 18.54
C ASP A 17 1.75 3.26 18.03
N ASN A 18 2.49 4.29 18.46
CA ASN A 18 3.88 4.56 18.05
C ASN A 18 4.09 4.58 16.51
N HIS A 19 3.22 5.30 15.79
CA HIS A 19 3.15 5.36 14.32
C HIS A 19 4.24 6.22 13.66
N GLU A 20 5.02 6.97 14.43
CA GLU A 20 6.05 7.92 13.95
C GLU A 20 7.02 7.31 12.92
N PRO A 21 7.47 6.05 13.03
CA PRO A 21 8.34 5.43 12.03
C PRO A 21 7.69 5.25 10.65
N LEU A 22 6.36 5.17 10.59
CA LEU A 22 5.58 4.95 9.37
C LEU A 22 5.40 6.22 8.53
N GLY A 23 5.80 7.39 9.05
CA GLY A 23 5.74 8.66 8.30
C GLY A 23 6.50 8.61 6.97
N LYS A 24 7.59 7.82 6.90
CA LYS A 24 8.38 7.63 5.67
C LYS A 24 7.63 6.94 4.54
N VAL A 25 6.54 6.24 4.85
CA VAL A 25 5.71 5.52 3.87
C VAL A 25 4.33 6.17 3.69
N GLY A 26 4.17 7.42 4.16
CA GLY A 26 2.94 8.19 3.97
C GLY A 26 1.83 7.90 4.98
N ILE A 27 2.17 7.40 6.16
CA ILE A 27 1.25 7.27 7.31
C ILE A 27 1.72 8.26 8.38
N ASP A 28 1.09 9.42 8.42
CA ASP A 28 1.43 10.55 9.29
C ASP A 28 0.43 10.79 10.43
N GLN A 29 -0.63 9.98 10.47
CA GLN A 29 -1.70 10.02 11.47
C GLN A 29 -1.77 8.69 12.22
N ASP A 30 -2.07 8.78 13.51
CA ASP A 30 -2.34 7.64 14.39
C ASP A 30 -3.67 6.94 14.05
N LYS A 31 -4.57 7.64 13.34
CA LYS A 31 -5.90 7.16 12.98
C LYS A 31 -6.09 7.25 11.48
N ILE A 32 -6.28 6.09 10.84
CA ILE A 32 -6.45 6.02 9.39
C ILE A 32 -7.62 5.11 9.02
N PHE A 33 -8.40 5.54 8.02
CA PHE A 33 -9.39 4.69 7.38
C PHE A 33 -8.74 3.89 6.27
N VAL A 34 -8.93 2.57 6.29
CA VAL A 34 -8.34 1.67 5.30
C VAL A 34 -9.34 0.62 4.85
N GLN A 35 -9.20 0.19 3.61
CA GLN A 35 -9.97 -0.94 3.12
C GLN A 35 -9.21 -2.25 3.35
N VAL A 36 -9.85 -3.23 3.98
CA VAL A 36 -9.27 -4.57 4.15
C VAL A 36 -9.29 -5.29 2.80
N LYS A 37 -8.13 -5.77 2.35
CA LYS A 37 -7.97 -6.52 1.09
C LYS A 37 -7.83 -8.02 1.30
N GLY A 38 -7.42 -8.44 2.49
CA GLY A 38 -7.27 -9.85 2.84
C GLY A 38 -6.40 -10.01 4.08
N TYR A 39 -6.04 -11.25 4.38
CA TYR A 39 -5.12 -11.59 5.46
C TYR A 39 -4.40 -12.90 5.12
N ASP A 40 -3.22 -13.08 5.69
CA ASP A 40 -2.45 -14.33 5.61
C ASP A 40 -1.64 -14.53 6.91
N GLU A 41 -0.67 -15.44 6.88
CA GLU A 41 0.21 -15.74 8.01
C GLU A 41 1.07 -14.55 8.49
N ASN A 42 1.25 -13.52 7.66
CA ASN A 42 2.01 -12.31 7.98
C ASN A 42 1.14 -11.18 8.53
N GLY A 43 -0.19 -11.30 8.46
CA GLY A 43 -1.13 -10.33 9.00
C GLY A 43 -2.17 -9.86 7.99
N MET A 44 -2.69 -8.65 8.21
CA MET A 44 -3.78 -8.06 7.41
C MET A 44 -3.23 -7.19 6.28
N TRP A 45 -3.74 -7.40 5.08
CA TRP A 45 -3.47 -6.59 3.92
C TRP A 45 -4.50 -5.47 3.83
N ILE A 46 -4.03 -4.23 3.80
CA ILE A 46 -4.87 -3.03 3.77
C ILE A 46 -4.52 -2.15 2.58
N HIS A 47 -5.52 -1.43 2.08
CA HIS A 47 -5.33 -0.35 1.13
C HIS A 47 -5.59 0.99 1.83
N HIS A 48 -4.58 1.85 1.82
CA HIS A 48 -4.66 3.24 2.26
C HIS A 48 -4.43 4.16 1.04
N PRO A 49 -5.35 5.08 0.71
CA PRO A 49 -5.27 5.89 -0.51
C PRO A 49 -4.07 6.86 -0.50
N GLY A 50 -3.56 7.26 0.66
CA GLY A 50 -2.37 8.10 0.79
C GLY A 50 -1.04 7.35 0.66
N PHE A 51 -1.06 6.01 0.59
CA PHE A 51 0.15 5.21 0.51
C PHE A 51 0.69 5.21 -0.93
N GLN A 52 1.80 5.91 -1.15
CA GLN A 52 2.49 5.90 -2.43
C GLN A 52 3.42 4.68 -2.49
N VAL A 53 3.05 3.69 -3.31
CA VAL A 53 3.95 2.59 -3.62
C VAL A 53 5.00 3.11 -4.60
N PRO A 54 6.31 2.89 -4.36
CA PRO A 54 7.32 3.21 -5.36
C PRO A 54 6.98 2.52 -6.68
N ASP A 55 7.15 3.22 -7.80
CA ASP A 55 7.07 2.61 -9.12
C ASP A 55 8.21 1.59 -9.26
N PHE A 56 7.93 0.33 -8.93
CA PHE A 56 8.83 -0.75 -9.25
C PHE A 56 8.86 -0.89 -10.76
N PRO A 57 10.04 -0.94 -11.40
CA PRO A 57 10.11 -1.22 -12.82
C PRO A 57 9.43 -2.57 -13.05
N LYS A 58 8.26 -2.53 -13.70
CA LYS A 58 7.54 -3.73 -14.12
C LYS A 58 8.54 -4.55 -14.93
N LYS A 59 8.98 -5.71 -14.41
CA LYS A 59 9.68 -6.72 -15.21
C LYS A 59 8.72 -7.08 -16.36
N GLY A 60 8.91 -6.44 -17.53
CA GLY A 60 8.04 -6.67 -18.68
C GLY A 60 7.91 -5.59 -19.76
N ARG A 61 8.52 -4.39 -19.67
CA ARG A 61 8.63 -3.51 -20.85
C ARG A 61 9.99 -2.82 -20.92
N ILE A 62 10.87 -3.38 -21.75
CA ILE A 62 12.05 -2.67 -22.26
C ILE A 62 11.51 -1.50 -23.10
N ILE A 63 11.57 -0.28 -22.57
CA ILE A 63 11.45 0.91 -23.42
C ILE A 63 12.81 1.06 -24.09
N GLN A 64 12.96 0.52 -25.30
CA GLN A 64 14.06 0.90 -26.17
C GLN A 64 13.88 2.39 -26.49
N LYS A 65 14.61 3.27 -25.80
CA LYS A 65 14.92 4.59 -26.35
C LYS A 65 15.83 4.35 -27.56
N LYS A 66 15.24 4.25 -28.76
CA LYS A 66 16.00 4.43 -30.00
C LYS A 66 16.56 5.85 -29.98
N SER A 67 17.87 5.96 -29.81
CA SER A 67 18.64 7.16 -30.14
C SER A 67 18.35 7.53 -31.59
N ARG A 68 17.89 8.76 -31.84
CA ARG A 68 17.98 9.35 -33.17
C ARG A 68 19.42 9.88 -33.32
N PRO A 69 20.15 9.52 -34.37
CA PRO A 69 21.34 10.28 -34.76
C PRO A 69 20.86 11.67 -35.19
N GLN A 70 21.47 12.73 -34.65
CA GLN A 70 21.32 14.07 -35.22
C GLN A 70 22.08 14.07 -36.54
N SER A 71 21.37 14.43 -37.62
CA SER A 71 21.90 14.78 -38.94
C SER A 71 22.42 16.21 -38.94
#